data_AF-A0A4S2QXT0-F1
#
_entry.id   AF-A0A4S2QXT0-F1
#
_cell.length_a   1.000
_cell.length_b   1.000
_cell.length_c   1.000
_cell.angle_alpha   90.00
_cell.angle_beta   90.00
_cell.angle_gamma   90.00
#
_symmetry.space_group_name_H-M   'P 1'
#
loop_
_entity.id
_entity.type
_entity.pdbx_description
1 polymer ?
#
loop_
_entity_poly.entity_id
_entity_poly.type
_entity_poly.pdbx_seq_one_letter_code
_entity_poly.pdbx_strand_id
1 'polypeptide(L)'
;MPQTTAEALRRAADLIHTDGLHTGDQFVDQTTGAVDIAAAIYIVAEGGIPDAFYADENTSLAIIGASAPAMTAIRALSASLDTSPCVTEVAPGHDVPDYIEHVSNWAATKPVWDDRPPTTAEVIGTLLRAANLADATSAVPQQHERSAA
;
A
#
# COMPACT_ATOMS: atom_id res chain seq x y z
N MET A 1 5.44 -8.39 -19.20
CA MET A 1 4.34 -7.41 -19.06
C MET A 1 4.65 -6.58 -17.82
N PRO A 2 4.47 -5.25 -17.84
CA PRO A 2 4.51 -4.49 -16.59
C PRO A 2 3.40 -5.01 -15.66
N GLN A 3 3.73 -5.18 -14.38
CA GLN A 3 2.77 -5.61 -13.37
C GLN A 3 1.67 -4.57 -13.20
N THR A 4 0.42 -4.99 -13.13
CA THR A 4 -0.71 -4.07 -12.90
C THR A 4 -0.87 -3.75 -11.41
N THR A 5 -1.55 -2.65 -11.09
CA THR A 5 -1.92 -2.31 -9.71
C THR A 5 -2.68 -3.44 -9.02
N ALA A 6 -3.62 -4.07 -9.72
CA ALA A 6 -4.39 -5.18 -9.17
C ALA A 6 -3.53 -6.42 -8.91
N GLU A 7 -2.58 -6.74 -9.79
CA GLU A 7 -1.61 -7.83 -9.59
C GLU A 7 -0.68 -7.57 -8.41
N ALA A 8 -0.19 -6.33 -8.23
CA ALA A 8 0.61 -5.96 -7.07
C ALA A 8 -0.16 -6.15 -5.76
N LEU A 9 -1.40 -5.66 -5.68
CA LEU A 9 -2.23 -5.78 -4.47
C LEU A 9 -2.55 -7.24 -4.13
N ARG A 10 -2.84 -8.09 -5.12
CA ARG A 10 -3.06 -9.53 -4.91
C ARG A 10 -1.80 -10.23 -4.39
N ARG A 11 -0.65 -9.97 -5.03
CA ARG A 11 0.62 -10.60 -4.60
C ARG A 11 1.06 -10.11 -3.23
N ALA A 12 0.79 -8.85 -2.88
CA ALA A 12 1.03 -8.35 -1.52
C ALA A 12 0.15 -9.06 -0.49
N ALA A 13 -1.11 -9.35 -0.84
CA ALA A 13 -2.01 -10.14 0.02
C ALA A 13 -1.49 -11.58 0.22
N ASP A 14 -0.99 -12.21 -0.85
CA ASP A 14 -0.38 -13.55 -0.78
C ASP A 14 0.91 -13.55 0.06
N LEU A 15 1.72 -12.50 -0.06
CA LEU A 15 2.95 -12.33 0.73
C LEU A 15 2.62 -12.19 2.22
N ILE A 16 1.68 -11.32 2.59
CA ILE A 16 1.22 -11.15 3.98
C ILE A 16 0.59 -12.44 4.51
N HIS A 17 -0.14 -13.19 3.68
CA HIS A 17 -0.69 -14.49 4.07
C HIS A 17 0.39 -15.50 4.43
N THR A 18 1.51 -15.49 3.71
CA THR A 18 2.59 -16.47 3.85
C THR A 18 3.58 -16.07 4.96
N ASP A 19 4.01 -14.82 4.94
CA ASP A 19 5.12 -14.33 5.78
C ASP A 19 4.61 -13.63 7.05
N GLY A 20 3.33 -13.27 7.09
CA GLY A 20 2.69 -12.56 8.20
C GLY A 20 2.67 -11.05 8.02
N LEU A 21 1.75 -10.40 8.74
CA LEU A 21 1.64 -8.95 8.81
C LEU A 21 2.50 -8.44 9.96
N HIS A 22 3.41 -7.51 9.65
CA HIS A 22 4.15 -6.76 10.65
C HIS A 22 3.52 -5.39 10.88
N THR A 23 3.52 -4.95 12.14
CA THR A 23 2.92 -3.68 12.59
C THR A 23 3.84 -2.93 13.56
N GLY A 24 5.15 -3.21 13.51
CA GLY A 24 6.16 -2.54 14.34
C GLY A 24 6.78 -1.34 13.63
N ASP A 25 7.87 -0.82 14.20
CA ASP A 25 8.51 0.42 13.74
C ASP A 25 9.32 0.25 12.45
N GLN A 26 9.71 -0.99 12.10
CA GLN A 26 10.44 -1.27 10.86
C GLN A 26 9.49 -1.88 9.82
N PHE A 27 9.91 -1.92 8.56
CA PHE A 27 9.07 -2.42 7.48
C PHE A 27 9.09 -3.95 7.36
N VAL A 28 10.11 -4.61 7.91
CA VAL A 28 10.21 -6.07 8.00
C VAL A 28 10.75 -6.48 9.36
N ASP A 29 10.09 -7.46 9.97
CA ASP A 29 10.53 -8.05 11.23
C ASP A 29 11.77 -8.93 11.02
N GLN A 30 12.89 -8.61 11.66
CA GLN A 30 14.14 -9.36 11.53
C GLN A 30 14.07 -10.80 12.04
N THR A 31 13.13 -11.12 12.94
CA THR A 31 13.05 -12.43 13.60
C THR A 31 12.11 -13.37 12.87
N THR A 32 10.98 -12.86 12.42
CA THR A 32 9.87 -13.63 11.83
C THR A 32 9.81 -13.50 10.31
N GLY A 33 10.38 -12.43 9.73
CA GLY A 33 10.25 -12.11 8.32
C GLY A 33 8.89 -11.50 7.96
N ALA A 34 8.00 -11.27 8.94
CA ALA A 34 6.72 -10.62 8.70
C ALA A 34 6.93 -9.21 8.12
N VAL A 35 6.01 -8.81 7.23
CA VAL A 35 6.17 -7.60 6.42
C VAL A 35 5.07 -6.59 6.71
N ASP A 36 5.44 -5.31 6.76
CA ASP A 36 4.49 -4.21 6.73
C ASP A 36 3.74 -4.19 5.39
N ILE A 37 2.52 -3.66 5.38
CA ILE A 37 1.66 -3.63 4.21
C ILE A 37 2.23 -2.81 3.04
N ALA A 38 2.87 -1.66 3.31
CA ALA A 38 3.49 -0.84 2.27
C ALA A 38 4.77 -1.51 1.75
N ALA A 39 5.54 -2.15 2.63
CA ALA A 39 6.68 -2.97 2.23
C ALA A 39 6.27 -4.16 1.37
N ALA A 40 5.20 -4.88 1.74
CA ALA A 40 4.68 -5.99 0.95
C ALA A 40 4.35 -5.57 -0.48
N ILE A 41 3.71 -4.40 -0.64
CA ILE A 41 3.40 -3.82 -1.95
C ILE A 41 4.69 -3.47 -2.72
N TYR A 42 5.68 -2.85 -2.06
CA TYR A 42 6.96 -2.55 -2.69
C TYR A 42 7.68 -3.83 -3.16
N ILE A 43 7.80 -4.83 -2.29
CA ILE A 43 8.53 -6.08 -2.56
C ILE A 43 7.98 -6.77 -3.79
N VAL A 44 6.65 -6.84 -3.91
CA VAL A 44 6.04 -7.50 -5.07
C VAL A 44 6.09 -6.65 -6.34
N ALA A 45 6.18 -5.32 -6.22
CA ALA A 45 6.29 -4.38 -7.33
C ALA A 45 7.71 -4.32 -7.92
N GLU A 46 8.74 -4.34 -7.08
CA GLU A 46 10.14 -4.16 -7.47
C GLU A 46 10.93 -5.48 -7.47
N GLY A 47 10.44 -6.52 -6.79
CA GLY A 47 11.03 -7.86 -6.80
C GLY A 47 12.20 -8.07 -5.84
N GLY A 48 12.29 -7.30 -4.76
CA GLY A 48 13.35 -7.44 -3.75
C GLY A 48 13.03 -6.77 -2.42
N ILE A 49 13.75 -7.15 -1.37
CA ILE A 49 13.64 -6.58 -0.02
C ILE A 49 14.93 -5.79 0.26
N PRO A 50 14.89 -4.45 0.31
CA PRO A 50 16.04 -3.64 0.67
C PRO A 50 16.46 -3.88 2.13
N ASP A 51 17.78 -3.91 2.40
CA ASP A 51 18.29 -4.08 3.77
C ASP A 51 17.79 -3.00 4.74
N ALA A 52 17.52 -1.79 4.23
CA ALA A 52 16.97 -0.68 5.00
C ALA A 52 15.63 -1.04 5.67
N PHE A 53 14.82 -1.92 5.07
CA PHE A 53 13.49 -2.27 5.59
C PHE A 53 13.56 -2.94 6.97
N TYR A 54 14.72 -3.48 7.35
CA TYR A 54 14.93 -4.15 8.62
C TYR A 54 15.42 -3.22 9.74
N ALA A 55 15.88 -2.00 9.43
CA ALA A 55 16.62 -1.19 10.41
C ALA A 55 16.63 0.34 10.22
N ASP A 56 16.22 0.86 9.06
CA ASP A 56 16.21 2.29 8.75
C ASP A 56 14.89 2.69 8.09
N GLU A 57 13.94 3.08 8.93
CA GLU A 57 12.60 3.52 8.55
C GLU A 57 12.64 4.71 7.56
N ASN A 58 13.47 5.72 7.81
CA ASN A 58 13.55 6.91 6.96
C ASN A 58 14.04 6.57 5.54
N THR A 59 15.09 5.74 5.44
CA THR A 59 15.56 5.26 4.14
C THR A 59 14.52 4.36 3.47
N SER A 60 13.78 3.55 4.24
CA SER A 60 12.70 2.71 3.72
C SER A 60 11.56 3.54 3.12
N LEU A 61 11.11 4.58 3.82
CA LEU A 61 10.11 5.53 3.33
C LEU A 61 10.57 6.20 2.02
N ALA A 62 11.83 6.62 1.95
CA ALA A 62 12.40 7.21 0.74
C ALA A 62 12.44 6.21 -0.44
N ILE A 63 12.81 4.95 -0.19
CA ILE A 63 12.85 3.89 -1.20
C ILE A 63 11.44 3.58 -1.72
N ILE A 64 10.46 3.38 -0.83
CA ILE A 64 9.08 3.11 -1.21
C ILE A 64 8.51 4.31 -1.98
N GLY A 65 8.71 5.52 -1.46
CA GLY A 65 8.25 6.77 -2.06
C GLY A 65 8.82 7.03 -3.46
N ALA A 66 10.02 6.52 -3.75
CA ALA A 66 10.65 6.63 -5.07
C ALA A 66 10.13 5.60 -6.10
N SER A 67 9.47 4.52 -5.66
CA SER A 67 8.90 3.51 -6.56
C SER A 67 7.52 3.95 -7.07
N ALA A 68 7.48 4.42 -8.32
CA ALA A 68 6.23 4.74 -9.00
C ALA A 68 5.20 3.58 -9.01
N PRO A 69 5.56 2.32 -9.31
CA PRO A 69 4.58 1.22 -9.28
C PRO A 69 4.09 0.93 -7.86
N ALA A 70 4.97 0.93 -6.84
CA ALA A 70 4.55 0.72 -5.46
C ALA A 70 3.63 1.85 -4.99
N MET A 71 4.00 3.11 -5.22
CA MET A 71 3.19 4.27 -4.83
C MET A 71 1.84 4.32 -5.55
N THR A 72 1.75 3.82 -6.79
CA THR A 72 0.46 3.71 -7.49
C THR A 72 -0.46 2.72 -6.78
N ALA A 73 0.06 1.56 -6.36
CA ALA A 73 -0.71 0.56 -5.63
C ALA A 73 -1.06 1.00 -4.20
N ILE A 74 -0.13 1.64 -3.49
CA ILE A 74 -0.36 2.21 -2.16
C ILE A 74 -1.47 3.28 -2.20
N ARG A 75 -1.47 4.17 -3.21
CA ARG A 75 -2.55 5.15 -3.40
C ARG A 75 -3.90 4.49 -3.69
N ALA A 76 -3.91 3.43 -4.52
CA ALA A 76 -5.14 2.68 -4.81
C ALA A 76 -5.70 2.00 -3.56
N LEU A 77 -4.83 1.39 -2.73
CA LEU A 77 -5.22 0.83 -1.45
C LEU A 77 -5.74 1.93 -0.51
N SER A 78 -5.00 3.03 -0.35
CA SER A 78 -5.41 4.17 0.48
C SER A 78 -6.78 4.72 0.07
N ALA A 79 -7.09 4.77 -1.22
CA ALA A 79 -8.39 5.26 -1.71
C ALA A 79 -9.56 4.28 -1.42
N SER A 80 -9.25 3.03 -1.07
CA SER A 80 -10.24 2.03 -0.66
C SER A 80 -10.49 1.99 0.85
N LEU A 81 -9.75 2.78 1.63
CA LEU A 81 -9.94 2.92 3.07
C LEU A 81 -10.99 4.00 3.36
N ASP A 82 -11.70 3.84 4.47
CA ASP A 82 -12.74 4.78 4.92
C ASP A 82 -12.17 6.03 5.62
N THR A 83 -10.84 6.14 5.68
CA THR A 83 -10.10 7.25 6.31
C THR A 83 -9.30 8.04 5.28
N SER A 84 -9.06 9.32 5.57
CA SER A 84 -8.18 10.16 4.76
C SER A 84 -6.72 9.98 5.18
N PRO A 85 -5.77 10.05 4.22
CA PRO A 85 -4.36 10.10 4.57
C PRO A 85 -4.04 11.33 5.42
N CYS A 86 -3.11 11.16 6.36
CA CYS A 86 -2.43 12.27 7.00
C CYS A 86 -1.68 13.10 5.96
N VAL A 87 -1.34 14.34 6.32
CA VAL A 87 -0.53 15.21 5.48
C VAL A 87 0.78 15.56 6.19
N THR A 88 1.85 15.61 5.41
CA THR A 88 3.19 15.96 5.86
C THR A 88 3.59 17.27 5.20
N GLU A 89 4.02 18.25 6.00
CA GLU A 89 4.54 19.52 5.49
C GLU A 89 5.95 19.30 4.92
N VAL A 90 6.10 19.44 3.59
CA VAL A 90 7.39 19.26 2.90
C VAL A 90 8.13 20.57 2.64
N ALA A 91 7.43 21.68 2.74
CA ALA A 91 7.96 23.04 2.76
C ALA A 91 6.92 23.95 3.44
N PRO A 92 7.31 25.15 3.94
CA PRO A 92 6.38 26.05 4.59
C PRO A 92 5.10 26.28 3.79
N GLY A 93 3.95 25.86 4.33
CA GLY A 93 2.63 25.96 3.72
C GLY A 93 2.38 24.99 2.54
N HIS A 94 3.19 23.95 2.40
CA HIS A 94 3.09 22.94 1.34
C HIS A 94 2.96 21.55 1.97
N ASP A 95 1.72 21.10 2.08
CA ASP A 95 1.37 19.79 2.61
C ASP A 95 1.19 18.77 1.49
N VAL A 96 1.72 17.56 1.68
CA VAL A 96 1.48 16.42 0.78
C VAL A 96 0.87 15.26 1.55
N PRO A 97 -0.08 14.50 0.96
CA PRO A 97 -0.62 13.33 1.64
C PRO A 97 0.44 12.23 1.83
N ASP A 98 0.54 11.70 3.04
CA ASP A 98 1.41 10.58 3.37
C ASP A 98 0.65 9.26 3.23
N TYR A 99 0.69 8.70 2.02
CA TYR A 99 -0.01 7.45 1.73
C TYR A 99 0.68 6.22 2.33
N ILE A 100 1.99 6.27 2.56
CA ILE A 100 2.74 5.15 3.13
C ILE A 100 2.38 5.04 4.61
N GLU A 101 2.45 6.16 5.33
CA GLU A 101 2.03 6.22 6.73
C GLU A 101 0.54 5.86 6.85
N HIS A 102 -0.33 6.38 5.97
CA HIS A 102 -1.76 6.10 6.04
C HIS A 102 -2.09 4.59 6.03
N VAL A 103 -1.54 3.82 5.09
CA VAL A 103 -1.85 2.38 4.98
C VAL A 103 -1.19 1.56 6.08
N SER A 104 0.04 1.91 6.47
CA SER A 104 0.79 1.20 7.51
C SER A 104 0.15 1.44 8.89
N ASN A 105 -0.17 2.70 9.20
CA ASN A 105 -0.86 3.08 10.43
C ASN A 105 -2.28 2.52 10.49
N TRP A 106 -3.01 2.48 9.37
CA TRP A 106 -4.33 1.82 9.32
C TRP A 106 -4.25 0.34 9.71
N ALA A 107 -3.22 -0.38 9.26
CA ALA A 107 -3.02 -1.79 9.59
C ALA A 107 -2.57 -1.99 11.05
N ALA A 108 -1.82 -1.03 11.61
CA ALA A 108 -1.22 -1.13 12.94
C ALA A 108 -2.10 -0.60 14.08
N THR A 109 -3.03 0.32 13.80
CA THR A 109 -3.76 1.05 14.84
C THR A 109 -5.26 0.79 14.82
N LYS A 110 -5.88 0.95 15.99
CA LYS A 110 -7.33 0.85 16.10
C LYS A 110 -7.99 2.13 15.54
N PRO A 111 -9.02 2.00 14.71
CA PRO A 111 -9.89 3.13 14.38
C PRO A 111 -10.52 3.76 15.64
N VAL A 112 -10.92 5.03 15.55
CA VAL A 112 -11.54 5.79 16.67
C VAL A 112 -12.77 5.07 17.26
N TRP A 113 -13.49 4.33 16.42
CA TRP A 113 -14.74 3.66 16.77
C TRP A 113 -14.60 2.14 16.94
N ASP A 114 -13.36 1.63 16.97
CA ASP A 114 -13.06 0.21 17.14
C ASP A 114 -12.16 -0.02 18.36
N ASP A 115 -12.21 -1.23 18.90
CA ASP A 115 -11.45 -1.65 20.07
C ASP A 115 -10.12 -2.31 19.70
N ARG A 116 -9.89 -2.60 18.42
CA ARG A 116 -8.66 -3.24 17.94
C ARG A 116 -8.21 -2.73 16.56
N PRO A 117 -6.93 -2.88 16.21
CA PRO A 117 -6.48 -2.80 14.82
C PRO A 117 -7.15 -3.87 13.94
N PRO A 118 -7.11 -3.71 12.61
CA PRO A 118 -7.47 -4.76 11.68
C PRO A 118 -6.67 -6.04 11.92
N THR A 119 -7.33 -7.20 11.80
CA THR A 119 -6.67 -8.50 11.76
C THR A 119 -5.95 -8.68 10.42
N THR A 120 -4.97 -9.58 10.37
CA THR A 120 -4.30 -9.98 9.12
C THR A 120 -5.30 -10.38 8.02
N ALA A 121 -6.38 -11.10 8.37
CA ALA A 121 -7.41 -11.50 7.40
C ALA A 121 -8.21 -10.31 6.85
N GLU A 122 -8.49 -9.30 7.68
CA GLU A 122 -9.16 -8.07 7.25
C GLU A 122 -8.24 -7.24 6.34
N VAL A 123 -6.95 -7.16 6.66
CA VAL A 123 -5.93 -6.52 5.80
C VAL A 123 -5.87 -7.19 4.43
N ILE A 124 -5.73 -8.52 4.39
CA ILE A 124 -5.76 -9.32 3.16
C ILE A 124 -7.06 -9.07 2.38
N GLY A 125 -8.20 -9.09 3.06
CA GLY A 125 -9.50 -8.84 2.44
C GLY A 125 -9.60 -7.44 1.80
N THR A 126 -9.03 -6.42 2.45
CA THR A 126 -8.99 -5.05 1.91
C THR A 126 -8.08 -4.96 0.69
N LEU A 127 -6.89 -5.56 0.71
CA LEU A 127 -5.99 -5.62 -0.46
C LEU A 127 -6.68 -6.26 -1.67
N LEU A 128 -7.40 -7.37 -1.48
CA LEU A 128 -8.12 -8.05 -2.54
C LEU A 128 -9.30 -7.22 -3.08
N ARG A 129 -10.04 -6.51 -2.21
CA ARG A 129 -11.09 -5.58 -2.65
C ARG A 129 -10.52 -4.41 -3.45
N ALA A 130 -9.43 -3.82 -2.99
CA ALA A 130 -8.72 -2.75 -3.70
C ALA A 130 -8.22 -3.24 -5.08
N ALA A 131 -7.71 -4.46 -5.16
CA ALA A 131 -7.32 -5.08 -6.43
C ALA A 131 -8.49 -5.19 -7.41
N ASN A 132 -9.66 -5.64 -6.93
CA ASN A 132 -10.86 -5.76 -7.77
C ASN A 132 -11.37 -4.39 -8.26
N LEU A 133 -11.28 -3.34 -7.43
CA LEU A 133 -11.61 -1.97 -7.84
C LEU A 133 -10.63 -1.44 -8.90
N ALA A 134 -9.34 -1.75 -8.76
CA ALA A 134 -8.32 -1.36 -9.73
C ALA A 134 -8.52 -2.04 -11.10
N ASP A 135 -8.89 -3.33 -11.12
CA ASP A 135 -9.27 -4.02 -12.35
C ASP A 135 -10.52 -3.40 -12.99
N ALA A 136 -11.55 -3.11 -12.20
CA ALA A 136 -12.78 -2.51 -12.70
C ALA A 136 -12.54 -1.13 -13.34
N THR A 137 -11.64 -0.34 -12.77
CA THR A 137 -11.28 0.99 -13.30
C THR A 137 -10.45 0.88 -14.58
N SER A 138 -9.57 -0.13 -14.66
CA SER A 138 -8.74 -0.39 -15.85
C SER A 138 -9.54 -1.01 -17.01
N ALA A 139 -10.69 -1.62 -16.71
CA ALA A 139 -11.55 -2.29 -17.69
C ALA A 139 -12.53 -1.36 -18.43
N VAL A 140 -12.69 -0.09 -18.02
CA VAL A 140 -13.57 0.86 -18.73
C VAL A 140 -12.90 1.31 -20.03
N PRO A 141 -13.41 0.93 -21.21
CA PRO A 141 -12.87 1.42 -22.47
C PRO A 141 -13.15 2.92 -22.57
N GLN A 142 -12.15 3.73 -22.89
CA GLN A 142 -12.41 5.08 -23.39
C GLN A 142 -13.25 4.95 -24.67
N GLN A 143 -14.57 5.12 -24.53
CA GLN A 143 -15.43 5.33 -25.68
C GLN A 143 -14.97 6.64 -26.30
N HIS A 144 -14.16 6.54 -27.36
CA HIS A 144 -13.85 7.64 -28.24
C HIS A 144 -15.15 8.36 -28.59
N GLU A 145 -15.25 9.62 -28.18
CA GLU A 145 -16.17 10.59 -28.74
C GLU A 145 -15.86 10.70 -30.24
N ARG A 146 -16.47 9.82 -31.04
CA ARG A 146 -16.71 10.04 -32.47
C ARG A 146 -18.19 10.38 -32.63
N SER A 147 -18.57 11.59 -32.23
CA SER A 147 -19.66 12.29 -32.92
C SER A 147 -19.03 12.93 -34.16
N ALA A 148 -19.29 12.37 -35.34
CA ALA A 148 -20.35 12.78 -36.27
C ALA A 148 -20.01 14.15 -36.89
N ALA A 149 -19.45 14.16 -38.10
CA ALA A 149 -20.16 14.21 -39.38
C ALA A 149 -20.56 15.65 -39.75
#